data_AF-A0A7J2TMK7-F1
#
_entry.id   AF-A0A7J2TMK7-F1
#
_cell.length_a   1.000
_cell.length_b   1.000
_cell.length_c   1.000
_cell.angle_alpha   90.00
_cell.angle_beta   90.00
_cell.angle_gamma   90.00
#
_symmetry.space_group_name_H-M   'P 1'
#
loop_
_entity.id
_entity.type
_entity.pdbx_description
1 polymer ?
#
loop_
_entity_poly.entity_id
_entity_poly.type
_entity_poly.pdbx_seq_one_letter_code
_entity_poly.pdbx_strand_id
1 'polypeptide(L)' 'MGSKNKKQLNLLELPNPERVKIIKEVREKLQQRIIEEKLWQSLLDAENIVINGNTIYRMGEQLCGFSMNK' A
#
# COMPACT_ATOMS: atom_id res chain seq x y z
N MET A 1 9.29 -10.94 -19.15
CA MET A 1 7.96 -10.34 -19.44
C MET A 1 8.15 -8.84 -19.62
N GLY A 2 8.10 -8.38 -20.88
CA GLY A 2 8.21 -6.99 -21.38
C GLY A 2 8.72 -5.89 -20.46
N SER A 3 9.99 -5.52 -20.61
CA SER A 3 10.50 -4.20 -20.20
C SER A 3 9.78 -3.13 -21.02
N LYS A 4 8.67 -2.61 -20.50
CA LYS A 4 7.99 -1.44 -21.05
C LYS A 4 9.00 -0.29 -20.99
N ASN A 5 9.61 0.05 -22.12
CA ASN A 5 10.49 1.21 -22.27
C ASN A 5 9.72 2.43 -21.76
N LYS A 6 10.00 2.85 -20.52
CA LYS A 6 9.46 4.09 -19.95
C LYS A 6 10.09 5.20 -20.78
N LYS A 7 9.33 5.76 -21.72
CA LYS A 7 9.75 6.92 -22.51
C LYS A 7 10.15 8.00 -21.51
N GLN A 8 11.44 8.30 -21.42
CA GLN A 8 11.91 9.46 -20.68
C GLN A 8 11.37 10.69 -21.41
N LEU A 9 10.50 11.41 -20.72
CA LEU A 9 9.82 12.57 -21.29
C LEU A 9 10.53 13.81 -20.74
N ASN A 10 11.14 14.60 -21.62
CA ASN A 10 11.81 15.83 -21.22
C ASN A 10 10.76 16.93 -21.00
N LEU A 11 10.47 17.26 -19.75
CA LEU A 11 9.48 18.28 -19.39
C LEU A 11 9.89 19.69 -19.82
N LEU A 12 11.17 19.94 -20.09
CA LEU A 12 11.67 21.25 -20.54
C LEU A 12 11.36 21.52 -22.01
N GLU A 13 11.19 20.46 -22.81
CA GLU A 13 10.88 20.54 -24.24
C GLU A 13 9.38 20.70 -24.52
N LEU A 14 8.54 20.52 -23.49
CA LEU A 14 7.09 20.63 -23.62
C LEU A 14 6.57 22.06 -23.48
N PRO A 15 5.50 22.41 -24.23
CA PRO A 15 4.74 23.61 -23.97
C PRO A 15 4.23 23.65 -22.52
N ASN A 16 4.23 24.85 -21.91
CA ASN A 16 3.75 25.07 -20.55
C ASN A 16 2.40 24.40 -20.20
N PRO A 17 1.33 24.49 -21.01
CA PRO A 17 0.05 23.88 -20.65
C PRO A 17 0.12 22.35 -20.58
N GLU A 18 0.88 21.72 -21.49
CA GLU A 18 1.05 20.28 -21.53
C GLU A 18 1.91 19.79 -20.36
N ARG A 19 2.97 20.54 -20.04
CA ARG A 19 3.80 20.28 -18.85
C ARG A 19 3.00 20.34 -17.56
N VAL A 20 2.18 21.37 -17.38
CA VAL A 20 1.33 21.55 -16.19
C VAL A 20 0.34 20.39 -16.05
N LYS A 21 -0.28 19.98 -17.16
CA LYS A 21 -1.21 18.84 -17.18
C LYS A 21 -0.52 17.55 -16.72
N ILE A 22 0.66 17.25 -17.28
CA ILE A 22 1.43 16.05 -16.92
C ILE A 22 1.84 16.06 -15.44
N ILE A 23 2.33 17.20 -14.93
CA ILE A 23 2.71 17.32 -13.52
C ILE A 23 1.50 17.07 -12.60
N LYS A 24 0.33 17.61 -12.95
CA LYS A 24 -0.91 17.41 -12.20
C LYS A 24 -1.32 15.94 -12.16
N GLU A 25 -1.33 15.27 -13.32
CA GLU A 25 -1.68 13.84 -13.41
C GLU A 25 -0.71 12.96 -12.61
N VAL A 26 0.60 13.25 -12.68
CA VAL A 26 1.62 12.52 -11.92
C VAL A 26 1.42 12.72 -10.41
N ARG A 27 1.15 13.95 -9.98
CA ARG A 27 0.87 14.26 -8.57
C ARG A 27 -0.35 13.50 -8.05
N GLU A 28 -1.45 13.51 -8.79
CA GLU A 28 -2.68 12.79 -8.40
C GLU A 28 -2.44 11.28 -8.29
N LYS A 29 -1.74 10.68 -9.25
CA LYS A 29 -1.37 9.26 -9.19
C LYS A 29 -0.47 8.92 -8.01
N LEU A 30 0.49 9.80 -7.67
CA LEU A 30 1.35 9.61 -6.51
C LEU A 30 0.54 9.67 -5.20
N GLN A 31 -0.38 10.63 -5.10
CA GLN A 31 -1.26 10.74 -3.93
C GLN A 31 -2.14 9.50 -3.77
N GLN A 32 -2.73 9.00 -4.86
CA GLN A 32 -3.51 7.77 -4.85
C GLN A 32 -2.70 6.58 -4.33
N ARG A 33 -1.47 6.40 -4.82
CA ARG A 33 -0.58 5.31 -4.35
C ARG A 33 -0.24 5.42 -2.87
N ILE A 34 0.06 6.63 -2.38
CA ILE A 34 0.36 6.86 -0.96
C ILE A 34 -0.85 6.54 -0.09
N ILE A 35 -2.06 6.92 -0.53
CA ILE A 35 -3.30 6.62 0.19
C ILE A 35 -3.54 5.10 0.21
N GLU A 36 -3.35 4.43 -0.92
CA GLU A 36 -3.50 2.99 -1.04
C GLU A 36 -2.49 2.24 -0.15
N GLU A 37 -1.23 2.65 -0.13
CA GLU A 37 -0.20 2.09 0.75
C GLU A 37 -0.55 2.28 2.24
N LYS A 38 -1.01 3.48 2.63
CA LYS A 38 -1.47 3.74 4.00
C LYS A 38 -2.69 2.90 4.37
N LEU A 39 -3.61 2.69 3.42
CA LEU A 39 -4.78 1.83 3.62
C LEU A 39 -4.35 0.38 3.83
N TRP A 40 -3.46 -0.14 3.00
CA TRP A 40 -2.90 -1.48 3.16
C TRP A 40 -2.19 -1.64 4.50
N GLN A 41 -1.38 -0.67 4.91
CA GLN A 41 -0.73 -0.70 6.22
C GLN A 41 -1.76 -0.71 7.35
N SER A 42 -2.79 0.15 7.27
CA SER A 42 -3.86 0.20 8.27
C SER A 42 -4.64 -1.11 8.36
N LEU A 43 -4.87 -1.78 7.22
CA LEU A 43 -5.52 -3.09 7.18
C LEU A 43 -4.63 -4.17 7.81
N LEU A 44 -3.34 -4.21 7.48
CA LEU A 44 -2.38 -5.12 8.10
C LEU A 44 -2.29 -4.89 9.61
N ASP A 45 -2.28 -3.63 10.07
CA ASP A 45 -2.25 -3.30 11.48
C ASP A 45 -3.55 -3.72 12.19
N ALA A 46 -4.70 -3.59 11.52
CA ALA A 46 -6.01 -4.00 12.04
C ALA A 46 -6.22 -5.54 12.02
N GLU A 47 -5.57 -6.26 11.12
CA GLU A 47 -5.52 -7.73 11.14
C GLU A 47 -4.56 -8.21 12.23
N ASN A 48 -3.42 -7.54 12.39
CA ASN A 48 -2.44 -7.80 13.43
C ASN A 48 -2.79 -7.10 14.75
N ILE A 49 -4.07 -7.09 15.17
CA ILE A 49 -4.42 -6.59 16.52
C ILE A 49 -3.73 -7.47 17.56
N VAL A 50 -2.57 -6.98 17.97
CA VAL A 50 -1.69 -7.56 18.97
C VAL A 50 -1.72 -6.58 20.13
N ILE A 51 -2.49 -6.89 21.17
CA ILE A 51 -2.43 -6.11 22.41
C ILE A 51 -1.31 -6.71 23.26
N ASN A 52 -0.31 -5.90 23.59
CA ASN A 52 0.83 -6.29 24.45
C ASN A 52 1.59 -7.54 23.97
N GLY A 53 1.82 -7.67 22.66
CA GLY A 53 2.56 -8.81 22.09
C GLY A 53 1.75 -10.09 21.91
N ASN A 54 0.46 -10.10 22.29
CA ASN A 54 -0.44 -11.23 22.08
C ASN A 54 -1.48 -10.91 21.00
N THR A 55 -1.51 -11.73 19.94
CA THR A 55 -2.54 -11.67 18.88
C THR A 55 -3.91 -11.93 19.47
N ILE A 56 -4.84 -10.98 19.33
CA ILE A 56 -6.21 -11.14 19.80
C ILE A 56 -7.03 -11.74 18.65
N TYR A 57 -7.37 -13.01 18.79
CA TYR A 57 -8.28 -13.71 17.90
C TYR A 57 -9.72 -13.20 18.08
N ARG A 58 -10.42 -13.00 16.97
CA ARG A 58 -11.84 -12.60 16.99
C ARG A 58 -12.70 -13.82 17.39
N MET A 59 -13.74 -13.60 18.20
CA MET A 59 -14.61 -14.65 18.74
C MET A 59 -15.04 -15.68 17.67
N GLY A 60 -14.58 -16.93 17.81
CA GLY A 60 -14.96 -18.06 16.95
C GLY A 60 -13.80 -18.92 16.44
N GLU A 61 -12.56 -18.46 16.52
CA GLU A 61 -11.41 -19.24 16.07
C GLU A 61 -10.90 -20.16 17.19
N GLN A 62 -10.99 -21.48 16.98
CA GLN A 62 -10.53 -22.49 17.93
C GLN A 62 -8.99 -22.56 17.90
N LEU A 63 -8.36 -22.31 19.05
CA LEU A 63 -6.91 -22.37 19.22
C LEU A 63 -6.41 -23.80 19.01
N CYS A 64 -5.80 -24.08 17.87
CA CYS A 64 -4.99 -25.28 17.67
C CYS A 64 -3.57 -25.00 18.16
N GLY A 65 -3.25 -25.46 19.38
CA GLY A 65 -1.85 -25.63 19.76
C GLY A 65 -1.49 -25.37 21.21
N PHE A 66 -2.09 -26.07 22.16
CA PHE A 66 -1.37 -26.50 23.37
C PHE A 66 -1.94 -27.85 23.83
N SER A 67 -1.13 -28.91 23.78
CA SER A 67 -1.41 -30.16 24.47
C SER A 67 -0.76 -30.11 25.85
N MET A 68 -1.56 -30.23 26.92
CA MET A 68 -1.04 -30.54 28.25
C MET A 68 -0.47 -31.95 28.22
N ASN A 69 0.85 -32.06 28.32
CA ASN A 69 1.46 -33.32 28.71
C ASN A 69 1.09 -33.60 30.17
N LYS A 70 0.64 -34.83 30.41
CA LYS A 70 0.07 -35.36 31.67
C LYS A 70 0.96 -35.12 32.89
#